data_AF-A0A0F5FF11-F1
#
_entry.id   AF-A0A0F5FF11-F1
#
_cell.length_a   1.000
_cell.length_b   1.000
_cell.length_c   1.000
_cell.angle_alpha   90.00
_cell.angle_beta   90.00
_cell.angle_gamma   90.00
#
_symmetry.space_group_name_H-M   'P 1'
#
loop_
_entity.id
_entity.type
_entity.pdbx_description
1 polymer ?
#
loop_
_entity_poly.entity_id
_entity_poly.type
_entity_poly.pdbx_seq_one_letter_code
_entity_poly.pdbx_strand_id
1 'polypeptide(L)' 'MAISSISIAAGGVQRASHQLEVSAGRIARVGAQDVDVSSEMVNVLNARTDFKANAKAIEASRDMSKALLDILA' A
#
# COMPACT_ATOMS: atom_id res chain seq x y z
N MET A 1 1.11 -2.39 21.33
CA MET A 1 1.70 -1.45 20.35
C MET A 1 1.91 -2.07 18.97
N ALA A 2 2.58 -3.23 18.84
CA ALA A 2 2.83 -3.90 17.55
C ALA A 2 1.56 -4.30 16.76
N ILE A 3 0.50 -4.73 17.45
CA ILE A 3 -0.79 -5.08 16.79
C ILE A 3 -1.44 -3.84 16.17
N SER A 4 -1.37 -2.69 16.86
CA SER A 4 -1.93 -1.43 16.37
C SER A 4 -1.20 -0.91 15.12
N SER A 5 0.14 -1.05 15.06
CA SER A 5 0.92 -0.67 13.87
C SER A 5 0.65 -1.58 12.68
N ILE A 6 0.46 -2.88 12.89
CA ILE A 6 0.08 -3.81 11.81
C ILE A 6 -1.31 -3.45 11.27
N SER A 7 -2.29 -3.15 12.13
CA SER A 7 -3.64 -2.77 11.69
C SER A 7 -3.66 -1.45 10.90
N ILE A 8 -2.87 -0.46 11.33
CA ILE A 8 -2.74 0.83 10.61
C ILE A 8 -2.10 0.60 9.23
N ALA A 9 -1.00 -0.13 9.20
CA ALA A 9 -0.30 -0.43 7.96
C ALA A 9 -1.15 -1.31 7.02
N ALA A 10 -1.90 -2.28 7.55
CA ALA A 10 -2.84 -3.07 6.77
C ALA A 10 -3.95 -2.21 6.17
N GLY A 11 -4.51 -1.27 6.93
CA GLY A 11 -5.46 -0.29 6.40
C GLY A 11 -4.85 0.62 5.33
N GLY A 12 -3.58 1.00 5.49
CA GLY A 12 -2.82 1.74 4.48
C GLY A 12 -2.63 0.94 3.18
N VAL A 13 -2.26 -0.34 3.29
CA VAL A 13 -2.17 -1.28 2.16
C VAL A 13 -3.52 -1.40 1.43
N GLN A 14 -4.63 -1.59 2.15
CA GLN A 14 -5.95 -1.71 1.54
C GLN A 14 -6.36 -0.46 0.76
N ARG A 15 -6.12 0.73 1.33
CA ARG A 15 -6.39 2.01 0.63
C ARG A 15 -5.53 2.18 -0.61
N ALA A 16 -4.24 1.84 -0.53
CA ALA A 16 -3.33 1.93 -1.66
C ALA A 16 -3.74 0.97 -2.80
N SER A 17 -4.15 -0.26 -2.46
CA SER A 17 -4.71 -1.21 -3.44
C SER A 17 -5.97 -0.67 -4.11
N HIS A 18 -6.89 -0.10 -3.33
CA HIS A 18 -8.10 0.49 -3.89
C HIS A 18 -7.79 1.67 -4.85
N GLN A 19 -6.85 2.54 -4.48
CA GLN A 19 -6.43 3.63 -5.37
C GLN A 19 -5.76 3.14 -6.65
N LEU A 20 -5.01 2.04 -6.57
CA LEU A 20 -4.45 1.38 -7.75
C LEU A 20 -5.56 0.89 -8.69
N GLU A 21 -6.58 0.22 -8.15
CA GLU A 21 -7.74 -0.28 -8.92
C GLU A 21 -8.51 0.86 -9.59
N VAL A 22 -8.75 1.96 -8.86
CA VAL A 22 -9.44 3.14 -9.40
C VAL A 22 -8.65 3.76 -10.54
N SER A 23 -7.35 3.97 -10.34
CA SER A 23 -6.48 4.61 -11.35
C SER A 23 -6.35 3.71 -12.59
N ALA A 24 -6.15 2.40 -12.41
CA ALA A 24 -6.14 1.44 -13.50
C ALA A 24 -7.46 1.41 -14.27
N GLY A 25 -8.60 1.46 -13.57
CA GLY A 25 -9.92 1.54 -14.19
C GLY A 25 -10.13 2.83 -14.99
N ARG A 26 -9.56 3.96 -14.57
CA ARG A 26 -9.58 5.23 -15.33
C ARG A 26 -8.70 5.14 -16.57
N ILE A 27 -7.49 4.60 -16.44
CA ILE A 27 -6.58 4.38 -17.58
C ILE A 27 -7.21 3.44 -18.61
N ALA A 28 -7.94 2.41 -18.17
CA ALA A 28 -8.64 1.50 -19.09
C ALA A 28 -9.75 2.18 -19.91
N ARG A 29 -10.22 3.37 -19.52
CA ARG A 29 -11.23 4.16 -20.26
C ARG A 29 -10.62 5.17 -21.23
N VAL A 30 -9.29 5.21 -21.36
CA VAL A 30 -8.59 6.04 -22.34
C VAL A 30 -9.13 5.72 -23.74
N GLY A 31 -9.62 6.75 -24.43
CA GLY A 31 -10.23 6.63 -25.76
C GLY A 31 -11.76 6.62 -25.76
N ALA A 32 -12.41 6.31 -24.64
CA ALA A 32 -13.85 6.51 -24.45
C ALA A 32 -14.16 7.83 -23.70
N GLN A 33 -13.20 8.33 -22.93
CA GLN A 33 -13.27 9.59 -22.18
C GLN A 33 -11.92 10.32 -22.29
N ASP A 34 -11.94 11.64 -22.09
CA ASP A 34 -10.72 12.43 -21.97
C ASP A 34 -10.10 12.16 -20.59
N VAL A 35 -9.07 11.31 -20.57
CA VAL A 35 -8.37 10.87 -19.37
C VAL A 35 -6.94 11.34 -19.47
N ASP A 36 -6.51 12.15 -18.51
CA ASP A 36 -5.10 12.51 -18.38
C ASP A 36 -4.31 11.32 -17.80
N VAL A 37 -3.77 10.52 -18.72
CA VAL A 37 -2.97 9.34 -18.39
C VAL A 37 -1.72 9.71 -17.59
N SER A 38 -1.16 10.90 -17.79
CA SER A 38 0.06 11.32 -17.10
C SER A 38 -0.20 11.51 -15.61
N SER A 39 -1.28 12.21 -15.24
CA SER A 39 -1.67 12.35 -13.84
C SER A 39 -2.14 11.04 -13.21
N GLU A 40 -2.88 10.20 -13.95
CA GLU A 40 -3.27 8.88 -13.44
C GLU A 40 -2.06 7.95 -13.24
N MET A 41 -1.02 8.06 -14.06
CA MET A 41 0.22 7.31 -13.84
C MET A 41 0.97 7.77 -12.58
N VAL A 42 0.95 9.08 -12.27
CA VAL A 42 1.49 9.60 -11.00
C VAL A 42 0.69 9.06 -9.81
N ASN A 43 -0.65 8.98 -9.93
CA ASN A 43 -1.48 8.37 -8.90
C ASN A 43 -1.12 6.89 -8.68
N VAL A 44 -0.90 6.13 -9.76
CA VAL A 44 -0.42 4.74 -9.68
C VAL A 44 0.94 4.65 -8.99
N LEU A 45 1.89 5.56 -9.30
CA LEU A 45 3.21 5.57 -8.68
C LEU A 45 3.14 5.89 -7.18
N ASN A 46 2.30 6.85 -6.79
CA ASN A 46 2.06 7.19 -5.39
C ASN A 46 1.42 6.02 -4.64
N ALA A 47 0.37 5.42 -5.20
CA ALA A 47 -0.29 4.24 -4.62
C ALA A 47 0.69 3.07 -4.46
N ARG A 48 1.56 2.82 -5.44
CA ARG A 48 2.63 1.81 -5.33
C ARG A 48 3.60 2.13 -4.19
N THR A 49 4.02 3.37 -4.07
CA THR A 49 4.96 3.82 -3.03
C THR A 49 4.35 3.66 -1.64
N ASP A 50 3.09 4.07 -1.48
CA ASP A 50 2.33 3.93 -0.23
C ASP A 50 2.11 2.47 0.15
N PHE A 51 1.75 1.61 -0.81
CA PHE A 51 1.63 0.18 -0.58
C PHE A 51 2.95 -0.40 -0.05
N LYS A 52 4.07 -0.08 -0.72
CA LYS A 52 5.40 -0.58 -0.34
C LYS A 52 5.81 -0.09 1.05
N ALA A 53 5.57 1.18 1.36
CA ALA A 53 5.89 1.74 2.66
C ALA A 53 5.11 1.04 3.79
N ASN A 54 3.80 0.85 3.60
CA ASN A 54 2.97 0.16 4.58
C ASN A 54 3.34 -1.33 4.70
N ALA A 55 3.61 -2.02 3.59
CA ALA A 55 4.06 -3.41 3.61
C ALA A 55 5.38 -3.55 4.40
N LYS A 56 6.33 -2.63 4.21
CA LYS A 56 7.59 -2.63 4.96
C LYS A 56 7.37 -2.39 6.45
N ALA A 57 6.41 -1.55 6.83
CA ALA A 57 6.06 -1.35 8.24
C ALA A 57 5.48 -2.63 8.88
N ILE A 58 4.69 -3.42 8.14
CA ILE A 58 4.19 -4.73 8.60
C ILE A 58 5.35 -5.69 8.79
N GLU A 59 6.28 -5.78 7.84
CA GLU A 59 7.49 -6.62 7.96
C GLU A 59 8.30 -6.24 9.20
N ALA A 60 8.62 -4.96 9.38
CA ALA A 60 9.38 -4.50 10.53
C ALA A 60 8.69 -4.85 11.85
N SER A 61 7.37 -4.70 11.93
CA SER A 61 6.60 -5.09 13.13
C SER A 61 6.63 -6.60 13.39
N ARG A 62 6.69 -7.43 12.33
CA ARG A 62 6.83 -8.88 12.46
C ARG A 62 8.23 -9.26 12.91
N ASP A 63 9.27 -8.64 12.34
CA ASP A 63 10.67 -8.89 12.71
C ASP A 63 10.93 -8.54 14.18
N MET A 64 10.38 -7.42 14.66
CA MET A 64 10.43 -7.06 16.08
C MET A 64 9.74 -8.11 16.97
N SER A 65 8.57 -8.60 16.53
CA SER A 65 7.83 -9.62 17.28
C SER A 65 8.60 -10.94 17.33
N LYS A 66 9.24 -11.34 16.23
CA LYS A 66 10.12 -12.50 16.17
C LYS A 66 11.33 -12.35 17.08
N ALA A 67 12.02 -11.20 17.04
CA ALA A 67 13.17 -10.96 17.90
C ALA A 67 12.80 -11.03 19.40
N LEU A 68 11.62 -10.55 19.79
CA LEU A 68 11.13 -10.71 21.17
C LEU A 68 10.88 -12.18 21.52
N LEU A 69 10.27 -12.96 20.63
CA LEU A 69 10.05 -14.39 20.84
C LEU A 69 11.36 -15.16 20.92
N ASP A 70 12.33 -14.84 20.07
CA ASP A 70 13.65 -15.48 20.05
C ASP A 70 14.48 -15.14 21.32
N ILE A 71 14.24 -14.00 21.99
CA ILE A 71 14.86 -13.68 23.29
C ILE A 71 14.25 -14.49 24.45
N LEU A 72 12.98 -14.87 24.34
CA LEU A 72 12.27 -15.62 25.39
C LEU A 72 12.51 -17.13 25.32
N ALA A 73 13.00 -17.65 24.20
CA ALA A 73 13.29 -19.06 23.96
C ALA A 73 14.71 -19.44 24.43
#